data_AF-A0A395M4Q6-F1
#
_entry.id   AF-A0A395M4Q6-F1
#
_cell.length_a   1.000
_cell.length_b   1.000
_cell.length_c   1.000
_cell.angle_alpha   90.00
_cell.angle_beta   90.00
_cell.angle_gamma   90.00
#
_symmetry.space_group_name_H-M   'P 1'
#
loop_
_entity.id
_entity.type
_entity.pdbx_description
1 polymer ?
#
loop_
_entity_poly.entity_id
_entity_poly.type
_entity_poly.pdbx_seq_one_letter_code
_entity_poly.pdbx_strand_id
1 'polypeptide(L)'
;MSIISTAIISHGEIDPRPLELYGQGGDVLLRIGNGGAGATGLIKELAQDYLKSRDKDGRIAWVCNHSRNTQLALLKGYVDFALTYERDQEAVAQAEGWSYTAGCVFHDHFCLAGPLSDPAGLASTTSLADAFERIAVTGSLFHSRADLSATMWKERTIWSLTSRTPWNDKSS
;
A
#
# COMPACT_ATOMS: atom_id res chain seq x y z
N MET A 1 -30.54 11.12 -0.77
CA MET A 1 -29.21 10.65 -0.30
C MET A 1 -28.24 11.78 -0.53
N SER A 2 -27.58 12.29 0.53
CA SER A 2 -26.49 13.26 0.37
C SER A 2 -25.34 12.54 -0.33
N ILE A 3 -24.83 13.10 -1.43
CA ILE A 3 -23.60 12.60 -2.05
C ILE A 3 -22.47 12.97 -1.10
N ILE A 4 -21.86 11.96 -0.47
CA ILE A 4 -20.66 12.17 0.34
C ILE A 4 -19.53 12.54 -0.64
N SER A 5 -19.02 13.76 -0.51
CA SER A 5 -17.85 14.24 -1.25
C SER A 5 -16.58 13.94 -0.45
N THR A 6 -15.48 13.62 -1.12
CA THR A 6 -14.18 13.39 -0.48
C THR A 6 -13.07 14.15 -1.19
N ALA A 7 -12.07 14.62 -0.42
CA ALA A 7 -10.83 15.19 -0.93
C ALA A 7 -9.83 14.12 -1.40
N ILE A 8 -10.08 12.83 -1.13
CA ILE A 8 -9.21 11.74 -1.57
C ILE A 8 -9.34 11.53 -3.08
N ILE A 9 -8.21 11.56 -3.79
CA ILE A 9 -8.16 11.45 -5.25
C ILE A 9 -7.72 10.05 -5.68
N SER A 10 -8.50 9.44 -6.58
CA SER A 10 -8.21 8.16 -7.20
C SER A 10 -6.93 8.21 -8.01
N HIS A 11 -6.16 7.13 -8.04
CA HIS A 11 -5.02 6.99 -8.95
C HIS A 11 -5.29 5.85 -9.93
N GLY A 12 -5.98 6.15 -11.02
CA GLY A 12 -6.49 5.11 -11.93
C GLY A 12 -7.85 4.56 -11.49
N GLU A 13 -8.25 3.44 -12.11
CA GLU A 13 -9.56 2.82 -11.92
C GLU A 13 -9.66 2.06 -10.59
N ILE A 14 -10.84 2.13 -9.96
CA ILE A 14 -11.16 1.37 -8.75
C ILE A 14 -11.79 0.05 -9.20
N ASP A 15 -11.14 -1.08 -8.95
CA ASP A 15 -11.75 -2.39 -9.23
C ASP A 15 -12.68 -2.79 -8.07
N PRO A 16 -14.00 -2.95 -8.30
CA PRO A 16 -14.92 -3.35 -7.24
C PRO A 16 -14.94 -4.86 -7.01
N ARG A 17 -14.27 -5.66 -7.85
CA ARG A 17 -14.47 -7.12 -7.88
C ARG A 17 -13.50 -7.83 -6.93
N PRO A 18 -13.97 -8.87 -6.21
CA PRO A 18 -13.06 -9.77 -5.51
C PRO A 18 -12.05 -10.38 -6.47
N LEU A 19 -10.77 -10.27 -6.13
CA LEU A 19 -9.70 -11.01 -6.79
C LEU A 19 -9.68 -12.45 -6.28
N GLU A 20 -9.86 -12.64 -4.97
CA GLU A 20 -9.94 -13.96 -4.33
C GLU A 20 -11.09 -14.04 -3.33
N LEU A 21 -11.60 -15.25 -3.13
CA LEU A 21 -12.58 -15.60 -2.11
C LEU A 21 -12.00 -16.70 -1.21
N TYR A 22 -12.03 -16.48 0.10
CA TYR A 22 -11.56 -17.42 1.11
C TYR A 22 -12.74 -18.01 1.88
N GLY A 23 -12.68 -19.31 2.17
CA GLY A 23 -13.79 -20.05 2.79
C GLY A 23 -14.57 -20.89 1.78
N GLN A 24 -15.47 -21.74 2.29
CA GLN A 24 -16.35 -22.62 1.51
C GLN A 24 -17.77 -22.48 2.02
N GLY A 25 -18.74 -22.58 1.11
CA GLY A 25 -20.16 -22.42 1.45
C GLY A 25 -20.53 -21.02 1.94
N GLY A 26 -21.83 -20.79 2.16
CA GLY A 26 -22.35 -19.57 2.78
C GLY A 26 -22.17 -18.26 1.99
N ASP A 27 -22.63 -17.18 2.63
CA ASP A 27 -22.57 -15.82 2.10
C ASP A 27 -21.18 -15.20 2.25
N VAL A 28 -20.92 -14.15 1.47
CA VAL A 28 -19.75 -13.29 1.70
C VAL A 28 -20.01 -12.45 2.94
N LEU A 29 -19.26 -12.74 4.00
CA LEU A 29 -19.37 -12.08 5.30
C LEU A 29 -18.64 -10.75 5.33
N LEU A 30 -17.53 -10.66 4.60
CA LEU A 30 -16.65 -9.50 4.60
C LEU A 30 -15.94 -9.34 3.26
N ARG A 31 -15.78 -8.09 2.83
CA ARG A 31 -14.94 -7.71 1.70
C ARG A 31 -13.81 -6.83 2.22
N ILE A 32 -12.57 -7.27 2.04
CA ILE A 32 -11.37 -6.58 2.48
C ILE A 32 -10.68 -5.97 1.26
N GLY A 33 -10.52 -4.66 1.24
CA GLY A 33 -9.74 -3.94 0.25
C GLY A 33 -8.29 -3.78 0.68
N ASN A 34 -7.35 -4.16 -0.20
CA ASN A 34 -5.91 -4.01 0.01
C ASN A 34 -5.13 -4.36 -1.26
N GLY A 35 -3.89 -3.89 -1.38
CA GLY A 35 -2.97 -4.33 -2.43
C GLY A 35 -1.98 -5.38 -1.94
N GLY A 36 -0.87 -4.91 -1.35
CA GLY A 36 0.31 -5.73 -1.07
C GLY A 36 0.11 -6.89 -0.08
N ALA A 37 -0.65 -6.70 1.00
CA ALA A 37 -0.87 -7.75 2.00
C ALA A 37 -1.75 -8.89 1.49
N GLY A 38 -2.63 -8.63 0.52
CA GLY A 38 -3.32 -9.70 -0.19
C GLY A 38 -2.35 -10.50 -1.05
N ALA A 39 -1.49 -9.82 -1.80
CA ALA A 39 -0.49 -10.45 -2.67
C ALA A 39 0.56 -11.29 -1.92
N THR A 40 0.86 -10.96 -0.66
CA THR A 40 1.74 -11.78 0.20
C THR A 40 1.04 -12.99 0.83
N GLY A 41 -0.28 -13.10 0.68
CA GLY A 41 -1.09 -14.14 1.32
C GLY A 41 -1.52 -13.81 2.75
N LEU A 42 -1.13 -12.67 3.33
CA LEU A 42 -1.50 -12.31 4.70
C LEU A 42 -3.02 -12.24 4.88
N ILE A 43 -3.75 -11.65 3.93
CA ILE A 43 -5.22 -11.57 4.01
C ILE A 43 -5.85 -12.96 3.95
N LYS A 44 -5.30 -13.87 3.14
CA LYS A 44 -5.77 -15.25 3.06
C LYS A 44 -5.64 -15.95 4.41
N GLU A 45 -4.47 -15.88 5.03
CA GLU A 45 -4.24 -16.54 6.32
C GLU A 45 -5.12 -15.95 7.42
N LEU A 46 -5.24 -14.62 7.52
CA LEU A 46 -6.12 -13.96 8.49
C LEU A 46 -7.60 -14.32 8.26
N ALA A 47 -8.04 -14.35 7.00
CA ALA A 47 -9.41 -14.73 6.65
C ALA A 47 -9.69 -16.18 7.01
N GLN A 48 -8.77 -17.11 6.70
CA GLN A 48 -8.92 -18.52 7.01
C GLN A 48 -8.93 -18.78 8.52
N ASP A 49 -8.07 -18.10 9.28
CA ASP A 49 -8.05 -18.19 10.74
C ASP A 49 -9.39 -17.73 11.34
N TYR A 50 -9.87 -16.56 10.93
CA TYR A 50 -11.18 -16.04 11.36
C TYR A 50 -12.33 -16.97 10.97
N LEU A 51 -12.30 -17.55 9.76
CA LEU A 51 -13.36 -18.46 9.32
C LEU A 51 -13.37 -19.77 10.12
N LYS A 52 -12.20 -20.28 10.52
CA LYS A 52 -12.08 -21.47 11.39
C LYS A 52 -12.61 -21.23 12.80
N SER A 53 -12.60 -20.00 13.29
CA SER A 53 -13.08 -19.67 14.63
C SER A 53 -14.61 -19.51 14.71
N ARG A 54 -15.34 -19.79 13.63
CA ARG A 54 -16.79 -19.57 13.52
C ARG A 54 -17.56 -20.89 13.50
N ASP A 55 -18.77 -20.85 14.06
CA ASP A 55 -19.71 -21.98 14.02
C ASP A 55 -20.46 -22.11 12.68
N LYS A 56 -20.49 -21.04 11.88
CA LYS A 56 -21.22 -20.99 10.61
C LYS A 56 -20.29 -20.71 9.44
N ASP A 57 -20.52 -21.44 8.36
CA ASP A 57 -19.90 -21.23 7.07
C ASP A 57 -20.05 -19.79 6.57
N GLY A 58 -19.09 -19.38 5.77
CA GLY A 58 -19.11 -18.11 5.10
C GLY A 58 -17.79 -17.88 4.36
N ARG A 59 -17.77 -16.77 3.61
CA ARG A 59 -16.63 -16.40 2.78
C ARG A 59 -16.15 -15.00 3.07
N ILE A 60 -14.86 -14.77 2.92
CA ILE A 60 -14.25 -13.44 2.94
C ILE A 60 -13.67 -13.17 1.56
N ALA A 61 -14.01 -12.02 1.00
CA ALA A 61 -13.52 -11.56 -0.28
C ALA A 61 -12.33 -10.63 -0.10
N TRP A 62 -11.28 -10.83 -0.89
CA TRP A 62 -10.22 -9.84 -1.06
C TRP A 62 -10.44 -9.08 -2.37
N VAL A 63 -10.56 -7.76 -2.30
CA VAL A 63 -10.67 -6.85 -3.44
C VAL A 63 -9.34 -6.11 -3.60
N CYS A 64 -8.64 -6.38 -4.69
CA CYS A 64 -7.28 -5.87 -4.88
C CYS A 64 -7.26 -4.46 -5.47
N ASN A 65 -6.82 -3.48 -4.68
CA ASN A 65 -6.58 -2.10 -5.10
C ASN A 65 -5.36 -1.54 -4.36
N HIS A 66 -4.69 -0.51 -4.89
CA HIS A 66 -3.74 0.26 -4.08
C HIS A 66 -4.47 1.09 -3.01
N SER A 67 -3.74 1.61 -2.04
CA SER A 67 -4.34 2.11 -0.78
C SER A 67 -5.32 3.30 -0.96
N ARG A 68 -5.02 4.30 -1.81
CA ARG A 68 -6.02 5.35 -2.16
C ARG A 68 -7.31 4.80 -2.80
N ASN A 69 -7.21 3.89 -3.77
CA ASN A 69 -8.39 3.30 -4.40
C ASN A 69 -9.14 2.35 -3.45
N THR A 70 -8.43 1.74 -2.49
CA THR A 70 -9.03 0.97 -1.40
C THR A 70 -9.90 1.86 -0.48
N GLN A 71 -9.44 3.07 -0.14
CA GLN A 71 -10.25 4.03 0.63
C GLN A 71 -11.49 4.48 -0.14
N LEU A 72 -11.35 4.73 -1.45
CA LEU A 72 -12.49 5.08 -2.30
C LEU A 72 -13.44 3.90 -2.53
N ALA A 73 -12.92 2.67 -2.57
CA ALA A 73 -13.73 1.45 -2.61
C ALA A 73 -14.56 1.29 -1.32
N LEU A 74 -14.00 1.66 -0.17
CA LEU A 74 -14.73 1.71 1.10
C LEU A 74 -15.85 2.76 1.05
N LEU A 75 -15.54 3.99 0.62
CA LEU A 75 -16.54 5.05 0.45
C LEU A 75 -17.69 4.66 -0.49
N LYS A 76 -17.39 3.93 -1.57
CA LYS A 76 -18.38 3.43 -2.54
C LYS A 76 -19.13 2.16 -2.08
N GLY A 77 -18.77 1.59 -0.94
CA GLY A 77 -19.37 0.37 -0.42
C GLY A 77 -18.99 -0.90 -1.17
N TYR A 78 -17.88 -0.90 -1.92
CA TYR A 78 -17.34 -2.09 -2.60
C TYR A 78 -16.59 -3.02 -1.63
N VAL A 79 -16.03 -2.45 -0.57
CA VAL A 79 -15.39 -3.19 0.52
C VAL A 79 -15.98 -2.75 1.86
N ASP A 80 -15.85 -3.61 2.85
CA ASP A 80 -16.29 -3.36 4.23
C ASP A 80 -15.12 -2.93 5.12
N PHE A 81 -13.91 -3.44 4.83
CA PHE A 81 -12.66 -3.08 5.51
C PHE A 81 -11.61 -2.63 4.51
N ALA A 82 -10.87 -1.59 4.86
CA ALA A 82 -9.74 -1.09 4.11
C ALA A 82 -8.46 -1.30 4.94
N LEU A 83 -7.51 -2.10 4.42
CA LEU A 83 -6.17 -2.21 5.00
C LEU A 83 -5.24 -1.29 4.21
N THR A 84 -5.04 -0.09 4.73
CA THR A 84 -4.33 1.02 4.08
C THR A 84 -3.06 1.38 4.86
N TYR A 85 -2.24 2.26 4.27
CA TYR A 85 -0.98 2.71 4.88
C TYR A 85 -0.70 4.21 4.68
N GLU A 86 -1.68 4.99 4.18
CA GLU A 86 -1.55 6.44 3.99
C GLU A 86 -2.30 7.20 5.10
N ARG A 87 -1.61 7.40 6.24
CA ARG A 87 -2.19 7.98 7.46
C ARG A 87 -2.89 9.33 7.26
N ASP A 88 -2.32 10.20 6.43
CA ASP A 88 -2.93 11.52 6.16
C ASP A 88 -4.28 11.37 5.44
N GLN A 89 -4.40 10.39 4.54
CA GLN A 89 -5.65 10.14 3.82
C GLN A 89 -6.68 9.44 4.72
N GLU A 90 -6.23 8.54 5.58
CA GLU A 90 -7.08 7.92 6.62
C GLU A 90 -7.66 8.99 7.55
N ALA A 91 -6.87 10.00 7.92
CA ALA A 91 -7.33 11.12 8.74
C ALA A 91 -8.36 12.00 8.02
N VAL A 92 -8.18 12.26 6.72
CA VAL A 92 -9.20 12.94 5.88
C VAL A 92 -10.51 12.16 5.88
N ALA A 93 -10.45 10.84 5.64
CA ALA A 93 -11.62 9.98 5.60
C ALA A 93 -12.40 9.96 6.93
N GLN A 94 -11.69 10.02 8.07
CA GLN A 94 -12.31 10.14 9.39
C GLN A 94 -12.92 11.52 9.62
N ALA A 95 -12.19 12.58 9.26
CA ALA A 95 -12.66 13.96 9.42
C ALA A 95 -13.91 14.25 8.56
N GLU A 96 -14.01 13.62 7.39
CA GLU A 96 -15.19 13.67 6.51
C GLU A 96 -16.35 12.77 7.00
N GLY A 97 -16.12 11.96 8.04
CA GLY A 97 -17.17 11.26 8.78
C GLY A 97 -17.70 9.97 8.14
N TRP A 98 -17.10 9.49 7.06
CA TRP A 98 -17.55 8.27 6.36
C TRP A 98 -16.69 7.04 6.65
N SER A 99 -15.61 7.18 7.41
CA SER A 99 -14.81 6.05 7.88
C SER A 99 -14.41 6.20 9.35
N TYR A 100 -13.98 5.09 9.95
CA TYR A 100 -13.41 5.03 11.29
C TYR A 100 -12.17 4.14 11.26
N THR A 101 -11.05 4.59 11.85
CA THR A 101 -9.83 3.78 11.94
C THR A 101 -9.84 2.94 13.20
N ALA A 102 -9.97 1.62 13.03
CA ALA A 102 -10.01 0.66 14.13
C ALA A 102 -8.64 0.42 14.81
N GLY A 103 -7.53 0.63 14.09
CA GLY A 103 -6.18 0.45 14.63
C GLY A 103 -5.16 -0.01 13.61
N CYS A 104 -3.93 -0.27 14.08
CA CYS A 104 -2.86 -0.84 13.26
C CYS A 104 -2.93 -2.37 13.31
N VAL A 105 -2.93 -3.03 12.15
CA VAL A 105 -2.95 -4.50 12.05
C VAL A 105 -1.55 -5.09 11.95
N PHE A 106 -0.67 -4.45 11.16
CA PHE A 106 0.71 -4.90 10.97
C PHE A 106 1.62 -3.74 10.53
N HIS A 107 2.92 -3.97 10.63
CA HIS A 107 3.96 -3.13 10.02
C HIS A 107 4.67 -3.93 8.94
N ASP A 108 4.99 -3.27 7.82
CA ASP A 108 5.86 -3.79 6.78
C ASP A 108 7.13 -2.91 6.67
N HIS A 109 8.16 -3.41 6.01
CA HIS A 109 9.47 -2.78 5.94
C HIS A 109 9.94 -2.58 4.50
N PHE A 110 10.52 -1.40 4.25
CA PHE A 110 11.27 -1.16 3.02
C PHE A 110 12.74 -1.48 3.26
N CYS A 111 13.37 -2.11 2.28
CA CYS A 111 14.81 -2.35 2.26
C CYS A 111 15.43 -1.71 1.02
N LEU A 112 16.58 -1.06 1.18
CA LEU A 112 17.43 -0.70 0.06
C LEU A 112 18.34 -1.89 -0.23
N ALA A 113 18.22 -2.46 -1.42
CA ALA A 113 19.00 -3.62 -1.85
C ALA A 113 19.80 -3.29 -3.12
N GLY A 114 20.96 -3.94 -3.26
CA GLY A 114 21.87 -3.73 -4.38
C GLY A 114 22.78 -4.93 -4.61
N PRO A 115 23.65 -4.88 -5.62
CA PRO A 115 24.58 -5.97 -5.94
C PRO A 115 25.64 -6.15 -4.84
N LEU A 116 26.12 -7.40 -4.67
CA LEU A 116 27.16 -7.75 -3.69
C LEU A 116 28.47 -6.97 -3.85
N SER A 117 28.78 -6.49 -5.06
CA SER A 117 29.97 -5.69 -5.34
C SER A 117 29.92 -4.29 -4.74
N ASP A 118 28.75 -3.84 -4.25
CA ASP A 118 28.52 -2.55 -3.60
C ASP A 118 29.20 -1.36 -4.31
N PRO A 119 28.86 -1.08 -5.58
CA PRO A 119 29.51 -0.04 -6.37
C PRO A 119 29.33 1.38 -5.79
N ALA A 120 28.28 1.58 -4.98
CA ALA A 120 28.01 2.84 -4.29
C ALA A 120 28.58 2.89 -2.86
N GLY A 121 29.18 1.81 -2.35
CA GLY A 121 29.77 1.75 -1.02
C GLY A 121 28.76 1.91 0.12
N LEU A 122 27.54 1.38 -0.03
CA LEU A 122 26.44 1.55 0.91
C LEU A 122 26.59 0.76 2.21
N ALA A 123 27.41 -0.29 2.23
CA ALA A 123 27.61 -1.12 3.43
C ALA A 123 28.17 -0.35 4.64
N SER A 124 28.79 0.82 4.39
CA SER A 124 29.35 1.70 5.42
C SER A 124 28.48 2.93 5.73
N THR A 125 27.28 3.01 5.17
CA THR A 125 26.37 4.14 5.39
C THR A 125 25.67 4.04 6.75
N THR A 126 25.41 5.18 7.36
CA THR A 126 24.75 5.26 8.68
C THR A 126 23.32 5.81 8.59
N SER A 127 22.89 6.24 7.40
CA SER A 127 21.55 6.76 7.16
C SER A 127 21.11 6.56 5.71
N LEU A 128 19.80 6.56 5.46
CA LEU A 128 19.24 6.52 4.10
C LEU A 128 19.64 7.74 3.26
N ALA A 129 19.79 8.91 3.89
CA ALA A 129 20.23 10.12 3.20
C ALA A 129 21.67 9.99 2.69
N ASP A 130 22.60 9.49 3.52
CA ASP A 130 23.98 9.16 3.10
C ASP A 130 23.97 8.11 1.99
N ALA A 131 23.18 7.05 2.13
CA ALA A 131 23.10 5.99 1.12
C ALA A 131 22.63 6.52 -0.25
N PHE A 132 21.56 7.31 -0.29
CA PHE A 132 21.04 7.87 -1.53
C PHE A 132 21.98 8.93 -2.13
N GLU A 133 22.66 9.72 -1.28
CA GLU A 133 23.66 10.67 -1.76
C GLU A 133 24.86 9.95 -2.40
N ARG A 134 25.33 8.84 -1.82
CA ARG A 134 26.39 8.03 -2.42
C ARG A 134 25.99 7.39 -3.74
N ILE A 135 24.76 6.88 -3.85
CA ILE A 135 24.24 6.38 -5.13
C ILE A 135 24.36 7.47 -6.20
N ALA A 136 23.94 8.71 -5.88
CA ALA A 136 24.01 9.80 -6.82
C ALA A 136 25.44 10.27 -7.14
N VAL A 137 26.32 10.40 -6.14
CA VAL A 137 27.71 10.84 -6.32
C VAL A 137 28.52 9.83 -7.13
N THR A 138 28.30 8.54 -6.91
CA THR A 138 28.99 7.47 -7.66
C THR A 138 28.41 7.24 -9.06
N GLY A 139 27.24 7.84 -9.38
CA GLY A 139 26.53 7.57 -10.62
C GLY A 139 26.03 6.13 -10.71
N SER A 140 25.83 5.45 -9.57
CA SER A 140 25.34 4.08 -9.53
C SER A 140 23.89 4.01 -9.99
N LEU A 141 23.54 2.96 -10.73
CA LEU A 141 22.17 2.76 -11.22
C LEU A 141 21.19 2.60 -10.05
N PHE A 142 20.07 3.31 -10.12
CA PHE A 142 18.95 3.21 -9.19
C PHE A 142 17.67 2.90 -9.97
N HIS A 143 17.06 1.75 -9.69
CA HIS A 143 15.80 1.36 -10.34
C HIS A 143 14.61 1.93 -9.59
N SER A 144 13.96 2.94 -10.19
CA SER A 144 12.67 3.45 -9.74
C SER A 144 11.53 2.57 -10.22
N ARG A 145 10.51 2.39 -9.37
CA ARG A 145 9.26 1.73 -9.80
C ARG A 145 8.41 2.57 -10.76
N ALA A 146 8.49 3.90 -10.66
CA ALA A 146 7.87 4.87 -11.58
C ALA A 146 6.37 4.66 -11.93
N ASP A 147 5.59 4.00 -11.07
CA ASP A 147 4.24 3.51 -11.40
C ASP A 147 3.11 4.05 -10.51
N LEU A 148 3.37 5.10 -9.73
CA LEU A 148 2.45 5.69 -8.74
C LEU A 148 2.19 4.83 -7.48
N SER A 149 2.90 3.71 -7.31
CA SER A 149 2.82 2.87 -6.11
C SER A 149 3.39 3.52 -4.85
N ALA A 150 3.06 2.94 -3.69
CA ALA A 150 3.63 3.33 -2.40
C ALA A 150 5.16 3.27 -2.40
N THR A 151 5.74 2.26 -3.06
CA THR A 151 7.19 2.13 -3.20
C THR A 151 7.79 3.32 -3.94
N MET A 152 7.18 3.74 -5.06
CA MET A 152 7.62 4.91 -5.81
C MET A 152 7.53 6.20 -4.97
N TRP A 153 6.44 6.40 -4.23
CA TRP A 153 6.34 7.58 -3.37
C TRP A 153 7.35 7.54 -2.21
N LYS A 154 7.61 6.35 -1.65
CA LYS A 154 8.59 6.16 -0.58
C LYS A 154 10.01 6.46 -1.05
N GLU A 155 10.45 5.93 -2.19
CA GLU A 155 11.78 6.25 -2.75
C GLU A 155 11.93 7.75 -3.04
N ARG A 156 10.88 8.42 -3.55
CA ARG A 156 10.90 9.88 -3.79
C ARG A 156 11.04 10.68 -2.50
N THR A 157 10.33 10.28 -1.44
CA THR A 157 10.49 10.91 -0.12
C THR A 157 11.92 10.79 0.39
N ILE A 158 12.58 9.64 0.18
CA ILE A 158 13.97 9.44 0.62
C ILE A 158 14.94 10.24 -0.25
N TRP A 159 14.78 10.24 -1.58
CA TRP A 159 15.57 11.07 -2.48
C TRP A 159 15.49 12.55 -2.14
N SER A 160 14.32 13.06 -1.74
CA SER A 160 14.15 14.45 -1.31
C SER A 160 15.00 14.82 -0.07
N LEU A 161 15.52 13.85 0.69
CA LEU A 161 16.49 14.10 1.77
C LEU A 161 17.87 14.50 1.25
N THR A 162 18.17 14.22 -0.02
CA THR A 162 19.47 14.48 -0.67
C THR A 162 19.49 15.78 -1.50
N SER A 163 18.44 16.59 -1.45
CA SER A 163 18.22 17.74 -2.35
C SER A 163 18.21 17.39 -3.85
N ARG A 164 18.09 16.09 -4.20
CA ARG A 164 18.06 15.61 -5.58
C ARG A 164 16.66 15.19 -5.98
N THR A 165 16.33 15.35 -7.27
CA THR A 165 15.06 14.89 -7.85
C THR A 165 15.29 14.07 -9.13
N PRO A 166 15.90 12.86 -9.05
CA PRO A 166 16.29 12.10 -10.25
C PRO A 166 15.14 11.80 -11.22
N TRP A 167 13.90 11.72 -10.73
CA TRP A 167 12.70 11.52 -11.57
C TRP A 167 12.34 12.73 -12.46
N ASN A 168 12.97 13.88 -12.25
CA ASN A 168 12.83 15.05 -13.12
C ASN A 168 13.93 15.14 -14.17
N ASP A 169 14.96 14.29 -14.08
CA ASP A 169 16.02 14.24 -15.07
C ASP A 169 15.47 13.66 -16.37
N LYS A 170 15.63 14.41 -17.47
CA LYS A 170 15.16 14.01 -18.81
C LYS A 170 16.23 13.27 -19.61
N SER A 171 17.41 13.05 -19.02
CA SER A 171 18.58 12.48 -19.71
C SER A 171 18.68 10.96 -19.65
N SER A 172 17.74 10.29 -18.99
CA SER A 172 17.67 8.83 -18.84
C SER A 172 16.58 8.18 -19.70
#